data_AF-A0A661WZP4-F1
#
_entry.id   AF-A0A661WZP4-F1
#
_cell.length_a   1.000
_cell.length_b   1.000
_cell.length_c   1.000
_cell.angle_alpha   90.00
_cell.angle_beta   90.00
_cell.angle_gamma   90.00
#
_symmetry.space_group_name_H-M   'P 1'
#
loop_
_entity.id
_entity.type
_entity.pdbx_description
1 polymer ?
#
loop_
_entity_poly.entity_id
_entity_poly.type
_entity_poly.pdbx_seq_one_letter_code
_entity_poly.pdbx_strand_id
1 'polypeptide(L)'
;DRDTLAVYYDVAEVVDKYLRGYPLNPEIRRRKEGGKIEIKSEREIEKLPKYKPLRIFTYGVSRDYLEQGLRSVGLDWEFVNDLDEAEALIISKTQERRNPGLVREAQKRGIEVLRVKSNTKKQIRKLCIDLRNTFLDKKRDYIKEIEEGVREVLATGKPYPLYPAPADIRKIQHKIIREFGLRSESQGEEPFRCVIIFPK
;
A
#
# COMPACT_ATOMS: atom_id res chain seq x y z
N ASP A 1 -11.89 13.85 -26.15
CA ASP A 1 -12.62 15.05 -25.72
C ASP A 1 -11.61 16.16 -25.47
N ARG A 2 -11.63 17.27 -26.22
CA ARG A 2 -10.60 18.34 -26.13
C ARG A 2 -10.80 19.29 -24.94
N ASP A 3 -11.94 19.20 -24.27
CA ASP A 3 -12.36 20.13 -23.21
C ASP A 3 -12.24 19.55 -21.79
N THR A 4 -11.62 18.39 -21.63
CA THR A 4 -11.46 17.69 -20.35
C THR A 4 -9.98 17.54 -20.02
N LEU A 5 -9.55 18.01 -18.85
CA LEU A 5 -8.16 18.08 -18.43
C LEU A 5 -7.99 17.43 -17.06
N ALA A 6 -7.12 16.44 -16.96
CA ALA A 6 -6.74 15.82 -15.69
C ALA A 6 -5.61 16.64 -15.05
N VAL A 7 -5.83 17.14 -13.84
CA VAL A 7 -4.91 18.00 -13.10
C VAL A 7 -4.35 17.24 -11.91
N TYR A 8 -3.03 17.16 -11.87
CA TYR A 8 -2.27 16.50 -10.82
C TYR A 8 -1.58 17.56 -9.98
N TYR A 9 -1.99 17.69 -8.71
CA TYR A 9 -1.51 18.76 -7.84
C TYR A 9 -0.09 18.53 -7.32
N ASP A 10 0.25 17.28 -6.99
CA ASP A 10 1.60 16.87 -6.63
C ASP A 10 2.15 15.95 -7.71
N VAL A 11 2.86 16.54 -8.67
CA VAL A 11 3.43 15.80 -9.81
C VAL A 11 4.45 14.77 -9.34
N ALA A 12 5.20 15.05 -8.27
CA ALA A 12 6.22 14.12 -7.78
C ALA A 12 5.57 12.87 -7.18
N GLU A 13 4.57 13.06 -6.32
CA GLU A 13 3.80 11.96 -5.73
C GLU A 13 3.00 11.19 -6.78
N VAL A 14 2.41 11.89 -7.76
CA VAL A 14 1.66 11.27 -8.85
C VAL A 14 2.55 10.46 -9.76
N VAL A 15 3.72 10.97 -10.14
CA VAL A 15 4.68 10.22 -10.97
C VAL A 15 5.16 8.99 -10.21
N ASP A 16 5.47 9.12 -8.92
CA ASP A 16 5.89 8.01 -8.09
C ASP A 16 4.78 6.95 -7.92
N LYS A 17 3.52 7.38 -7.70
CA LYS A 17 2.34 6.50 -7.69
C LYS A 17 2.11 5.80 -9.03
N TYR A 18 2.23 6.54 -10.13
CA TYR A 18 2.07 6.03 -11.49
C TYR A 18 3.11 4.95 -11.80
N LEU A 19 4.38 5.22 -11.51
CA LEU A 19 5.47 4.29 -11.71
C LEU A 19 5.37 3.06 -10.80
N ARG A 20 4.77 3.21 -9.61
CA ARG A 20 4.46 2.10 -8.70
C ARG A 20 3.16 1.39 -9.06
N GLY A 21 2.40 1.83 -10.07
CA GLY A 21 1.13 1.21 -10.46
C GLY A 21 -0.02 1.43 -9.48
N TYR A 22 0.08 2.41 -8.58
CA TYR A 22 -1.03 2.85 -7.76
C TYR A 22 -2.06 3.60 -8.64
N PRO A 23 -3.36 3.46 -8.35
CA PRO A 23 -4.40 4.24 -9.03
C PRO A 23 -4.14 5.74 -8.85
N LEU A 24 -4.12 6.45 -9.98
CA LEU A 24 -4.02 7.90 -9.98
C LEU A 24 -5.42 8.52 -9.97
N ASN A 25 -5.62 9.52 -9.10
CA ASN A 25 -6.88 10.25 -9.00
C ASN A 25 -6.67 11.72 -9.40
N PRO A 26 -6.54 12.04 -10.70
CA PRO A 26 -6.45 13.42 -11.17
C PRO A 26 -7.72 14.21 -10.90
N GLU A 27 -7.61 15.51 -10.63
CA GLU A 27 -8.73 16.42 -10.70
C GLU A 27 -9.14 16.62 -12.17
N ILE A 28 -10.33 16.18 -12.54
CA ILE A 28 -10.83 16.36 -13.91
C ILE A 28 -11.52 17.72 -14.01
N ARG A 29 -10.89 18.65 -14.74
CA ARG A 29 -11.46 19.94 -15.12
C ARG A 29 -12.12 19.83 -16.48
N ARG A 30 -13.39 20.21 -16.58
CA ARG A 30 -14.09 20.28 -17.87
C ARG A 30 -14.47 21.71 -18.21
N ARG A 31 -14.11 22.15 -19.40
CA ARG A 31 -14.51 23.45 -19.95
C ARG A 31 -15.88 23.31 -20.61
N LYS A 32 -16.86 24.13 -20.22
CA LYS A 32 -18.17 24.22 -20.89
C LYS A 32 -18.21 25.42 -21.85
N GLU A 33 -19.21 25.44 -22.75
CA GLU A 33 -19.49 26.59 -23.60
C GLU A 33 -19.71 27.87 -22.76
N GLY A 34 -19.07 28.96 -23.17
CA GLY A 34 -19.09 30.24 -22.45
C GLY A 34 -17.95 30.46 -21.45
N GLY A 35 -16.93 29.59 -21.41
CA GLY A 35 -15.70 29.82 -20.64
C GLY A 35 -15.80 29.52 -19.13
N LYS A 36 -16.95 29.03 -18.66
CA LYS A 36 -17.10 28.51 -17.29
C LYS A 36 -16.37 27.18 -17.16
N ILE A 37 -15.45 27.09 -16.19
CA ILE A 37 -14.73 25.87 -15.83
C ILE A 37 -15.54 25.16 -14.74
N GLU A 38 -16.04 23.97 -15.03
CA GLU A 38 -16.57 23.09 -14.00
C GLU A 38 -15.43 22.27 -13.41
N ILE A 39 -15.09 22.60 -12.17
CA ILE A 39 -14.14 21.81 -11.37
C ILE A 39 -14.98 20.75 -10.66
N LYS A 40 -15.01 19.53 -11.20
CA LYS A 40 -15.43 18.38 -10.40
C LYS A 40 -14.26 18.01 -9.51
N SER A 41 -14.14 18.69 -8.38
CA SER A 41 -13.16 18.31 -7.37
C SER A 41 -13.59 16.98 -6.77
N GLU A 42 -12.84 15.92 -7.07
CA GLU A 42 -12.90 14.64 -6.35
C GLU A 42 -12.30 14.78 -4.93
N ARG A 43 -12.56 15.92 -4.27
CA ARG A 43 -11.97 16.34 -2.99
C ARG A 43 -12.49 15.56 -1.78
N GLU A 44 -13.35 14.56 -1.96
CA GLU A 44 -13.81 13.71 -0.85
C GLU A 44 -12.96 12.46 -0.63
N ILE A 45 -11.81 12.32 -1.29
CA ILE A 45 -10.83 11.25 -1.00
C ILE A 45 -9.84 11.69 0.11
N GLU A 46 -10.08 12.81 0.82
CA GLU A 46 -9.32 13.13 2.04
C GLU A 46 -9.59 12.15 3.22
N LYS A 47 -10.53 11.22 3.05
CA LYS A 47 -10.84 10.16 4.03
C LYS A 47 -10.22 8.80 3.73
N LEU A 48 -9.35 8.64 2.73
CA LEU A 48 -8.53 7.43 2.71
C LEU A 48 -7.67 7.46 3.98
N PRO A 49 -7.68 6.39 4.81
CA PRO A 49 -6.86 6.36 6.01
C PRO A 49 -5.42 6.58 5.59
N LYS A 50 -4.86 7.75 5.92
CA LYS A 50 -3.41 7.99 5.82
C LYS A 50 -2.76 6.85 6.58
N TYR A 51 -2.10 5.96 5.85
CA TYR A 51 -1.40 4.84 6.43
C TYR A 51 -0.47 5.37 7.50
N LYS A 52 -0.64 4.90 8.74
CA LYS A 52 0.42 5.10 9.72
C LYS A 52 1.63 4.35 9.18
N PRO A 53 2.77 5.03 8.96
CA PRO A 53 3.95 4.37 8.45
C PRO A 53 4.31 3.22 9.39
N LEU A 54 4.72 2.09 8.81
CA LEU A 54 5.17 0.95 9.60
C LEU A 54 6.42 1.38 10.38
N ARG A 55 6.32 1.38 11.71
CA ARG A 55 7.45 1.71 12.59
C ARG A 55 8.41 0.53 12.67
N ILE A 56 9.58 0.68 12.08
CA ILE A 56 10.58 -0.38 11.94
C ILE A 56 11.81 -0.04 12.77
N PHE A 57 12.17 -0.94 13.69
CA PHE A 57 13.47 -0.91 14.34
C PHE A 57 14.44 -1.81 13.58
N THR A 58 15.63 -1.29 13.26
CA THR A 58 16.65 -2.01 12.48
C THR A 58 17.88 -2.27 13.32
N TYR A 59 18.41 -3.50 13.30
CA TYR A 59 19.64 -3.86 14.01
C TYR A 59 20.64 -4.62 13.12
N GLY A 60 21.70 -3.92 12.71
CA GLY A 60 22.77 -4.46 11.86
C GLY A 60 22.34 -4.82 10.43
N VAL A 61 21.44 -4.03 9.86
CA VAL A 61 21.00 -4.08 8.46
C VAL A 61 21.12 -2.67 7.88
N SER A 62 21.49 -2.54 6.60
CA SER A 62 21.59 -1.23 5.95
C SER A 62 20.22 -0.58 5.80
N ARG A 63 20.06 0.65 6.34
CA ARG A 63 18.84 1.44 6.17
C ARG A 63 18.62 1.79 4.70
N ASP A 64 19.63 2.24 3.96
CA ASP A 64 19.51 2.55 2.52
C ASP A 64 18.97 1.39 1.68
N TYR A 65 19.46 0.18 1.93
CA TYR A 65 18.98 -1.00 1.21
C TYR A 65 17.56 -1.38 1.63
N LEU A 66 17.22 -1.19 2.90
CA LEU A 66 15.86 -1.37 3.39
C LEU A 66 14.92 -0.33 2.78
N GLU A 67 15.28 0.94 2.73
CA GLU A 67 14.49 1.99 2.10
C GLU A 67 14.22 1.67 0.63
N GLN A 68 15.26 1.29 -0.13
CA GLN A 68 15.09 0.88 -1.52
C GLN A 68 14.16 -0.34 -1.64
N GLY A 69 14.28 -1.31 -0.74
CA GLY A 69 13.43 -2.50 -0.69
C GLY A 69 11.97 -2.17 -0.35
N LEU A 70 11.74 -1.42 0.73
CA LEU A 70 10.44 -0.98 1.24
C LEU A 70 9.73 -0.10 0.22
N ARG A 71 10.45 0.84 -0.40
CA ARG A 71 9.95 1.64 -1.53
C ARG A 71 9.51 0.75 -2.69
N SER A 72 10.32 -0.26 -3.04
CA SER A 72 10.00 -1.18 -4.15
C SER A 72 8.81 -2.10 -3.91
N VAL A 73 8.34 -2.20 -2.66
CA VAL A 73 7.12 -2.93 -2.28
C VAL A 73 6.00 -2.00 -1.81
N GLY A 74 6.24 -0.67 -1.86
CA GLY A 74 5.32 0.43 -1.52
C GLY A 74 4.68 0.27 -0.15
N LEU A 75 5.53 -0.05 0.81
CA LEU A 75 5.24 0.23 2.21
C LEU A 75 5.59 1.68 2.48
N ASP A 76 4.79 2.36 3.29
CA ASP A 76 5.22 3.56 4.00
C ASP A 76 5.88 3.10 5.30
N TRP A 77 7.04 3.66 5.62
CA TRP A 77 7.82 3.26 6.79
C TRP A 77 8.34 4.46 7.55
N GLU A 78 8.60 4.23 8.82
CA GLU A 78 9.30 5.14 9.71
C GLU A 78 10.32 4.32 10.49
N PHE A 79 11.60 4.72 10.44
CA PHE A 79 12.61 4.06 11.25
C PHE A 79 12.61 4.64 12.66
N VAL A 80 12.29 3.80 13.63
CA VAL A 80 12.33 4.15 15.04
C VAL A 80 13.65 3.71 15.66
N ASN A 81 14.12 4.48 16.65
CA ASN A 81 15.36 4.19 17.36
C ASN A 81 15.10 3.49 18.71
N ASP A 82 13.85 3.37 19.12
CA ASP A 82 13.43 2.67 20.32
C ASP A 82 12.63 1.43 19.95
N LEU A 83 12.95 0.30 20.60
CA LEU A 83 12.24 -0.96 20.37
C LEU A 83 10.77 -0.84 20.78
N ASP A 84 10.48 0.01 21.75
CA ASP A 84 9.15 0.18 22.36
C ASP A 84 8.14 0.83 21.41
N GLU A 85 8.63 1.61 20.45
CA GLU A 85 7.80 2.25 19.42
C GLU A 85 7.61 1.36 18.18
N ALA A 86 8.39 0.29 18.07
CA ALA A 86 8.48 -0.51 16.86
C ALA A 86 7.31 -1.50 16.73
N GLU A 87 6.82 -1.66 15.50
CA GLU A 87 5.91 -2.76 15.15
C GLU A 87 6.68 -3.93 14.54
N ALA A 88 7.82 -3.66 13.91
CA ALA A 88 8.70 -4.68 13.32
C ALA A 88 10.16 -4.49 13.75
N LEU A 89 10.82 -5.59 14.11
CA LEU A 89 12.28 -5.66 14.31
C LEU A 89 12.91 -6.35 13.10
N ILE A 90 13.78 -5.64 12.38
CA ILE A 90 14.61 -6.20 11.31
C ILE A 90 16.04 -6.37 11.82
N ILE A 91 16.49 -7.63 11.95
CA ILE A 91 17.81 -7.96 12.51
C ILE A 91 18.60 -8.88 11.59
N SER A 92 19.91 -8.68 11.47
CA SER A 92 20.78 -9.63 10.77
C SER A 92 21.15 -10.82 11.65
N LYS A 93 21.29 -12.02 11.05
CA LYS A 93 21.67 -13.24 11.79
C LYS A 93 22.96 -13.09 12.59
N THR A 94 23.93 -12.33 12.09
CA THR A 94 25.18 -12.05 12.79
C THR A 94 24.93 -11.28 14.09
N GLN A 95 24.03 -10.29 14.06
CA GLN A 95 23.70 -9.50 15.23
C GLN A 95 22.76 -10.23 16.19
N GLU A 96 21.82 -11.04 15.70
CA GLU A 96 20.97 -11.90 16.54
C GLU A 96 21.81 -12.84 17.42
N ARG A 97 22.91 -13.40 16.89
CA ARG A 97 23.83 -14.23 17.68
C ARG A 97 24.56 -13.45 18.77
N ARG A 98 24.85 -12.17 18.52
CA ARG A 98 25.55 -11.30 19.49
C ARG A 98 24.63 -10.76 20.57
N ASN A 99 23.36 -10.52 20.23
CA ASN A 99 22.35 -10.06 21.17
C ASN A 99 21.02 -10.81 20.97
N PRO A 100 20.92 -12.06 21.47
CA PRO A 100 19.68 -12.81 21.42
C PRO A 100 18.61 -12.25 22.37
N GLY A 101 19.01 -11.44 23.35
CA GLY A 101 18.11 -10.77 24.29
C GLY A 101 17.14 -9.83 23.58
N LEU A 102 17.64 -9.05 22.61
CA LEU A 102 16.84 -8.12 21.81
C LEU A 102 15.68 -8.81 21.08
N VAL A 103 15.93 -9.99 20.50
CA VAL A 103 14.89 -10.78 19.81
C VAL A 103 13.85 -11.30 20.79
N ARG A 104 14.29 -11.80 21.95
CA ARG A 104 13.36 -12.29 22.99
C ARG A 104 12.49 -11.16 23.54
N GLU A 105 13.06 -9.98 23.72
CA GLU A 105 12.34 -8.80 24.17
C GLU A 105 11.30 -8.35 23.16
N ALA A 106 11.69 -8.26 21.87
CA ALA A 106 10.77 -7.94 20.79
C ALA A 106 9.59 -8.92 20.74
N GLN A 107 9.86 -10.23 20.83
CA GLN A 107 8.83 -11.27 20.83
C GLN A 107 7.89 -11.17 22.05
N LYS A 108 8.42 -10.90 23.24
CA LYS A 108 7.60 -10.70 24.46
C LYS A 108 6.64 -9.52 24.32
N ARG A 109 7.06 -8.47 23.59
CA ARG A 109 6.27 -7.27 23.32
C ARG A 109 5.34 -7.41 22.12
N GLY A 110 5.31 -8.58 21.45
CA GLY A 110 4.48 -8.81 20.28
C GLY A 110 4.98 -8.13 18.99
N ILE A 111 6.24 -7.69 18.98
CA ILE A 111 6.88 -7.09 17.81
C ILE A 111 7.27 -8.21 16.84
N GLU A 112 6.92 -8.07 15.57
CA GLU A 112 7.28 -9.07 14.56
C GLU A 112 8.79 -9.03 14.30
N VAL A 113 9.47 -10.17 14.43
CA VAL A 113 10.93 -10.25 14.24
C VAL A 113 11.26 -10.87 12.89
N LEU A 114 11.83 -10.07 11.99
CA LEU A 114 12.28 -10.52 10.68
C LEU A 114 13.82 -10.61 10.62
N ARG A 115 14.30 -11.76 10.15
CA ARG A 115 15.72 -12.11 10.15
C ARG A 115 16.30 -12.04 8.74
N VAL A 116 17.35 -11.24 8.56
CA VAL A 116 18.09 -11.15 7.30
C VAL A 116 19.34 -12.03 7.37
N LYS A 117 19.52 -12.93 6.40
CA LYS A 117 20.69 -13.83 6.34
C LYS A 117 21.97 -13.09 5.92
N SER A 118 21.87 -12.13 5.01
CA SER A 118 22.96 -11.28 4.51
C SER A 118 22.42 -9.94 3.99
N ASN A 119 23.22 -8.88 4.13
CA ASN A 119 22.86 -7.50 3.78
C ASN A 119 22.91 -7.23 2.25
N THR A 120 22.35 -8.14 1.46
CA THR A 120 22.35 -8.05 -0.02
C THR A 120 21.01 -7.52 -0.53
N LYS A 121 21.03 -6.76 -1.63
CA LYS A 121 19.81 -6.21 -2.26
C LYS A 121 18.73 -7.27 -2.51
N LYS A 122 19.11 -8.45 -3.01
CA LYS A 122 18.18 -9.56 -3.29
C LYS A 122 17.48 -10.07 -2.02
N GLN A 123 18.22 -10.24 -0.92
CA GLN A 123 17.65 -10.71 0.33
C GLN A 123 16.80 -9.65 1.03
N ILE A 124 17.21 -8.39 0.96
CA ILE A 124 16.45 -7.28 1.53
C ILE A 124 15.15 -7.06 0.77
N ARG A 125 15.17 -7.13 -0.57
CA ARG A 125 13.93 -7.09 -1.37
C ARG A 125 12.98 -8.22 -0.98
N LYS A 126 13.48 -9.46 -0.84
CA LYS A 126 12.66 -10.59 -0.38
C LYS A 126 12.07 -10.33 1.01
N LEU A 127 12.89 -9.85 1.95
CA LEU A 127 12.45 -9.49 3.29
C LEU A 127 11.33 -8.43 3.26
N CYS A 128 11.45 -7.40 2.41
CA CYS A 128 10.44 -6.35 2.31
C CYS A 128 9.11 -6.90 1.77
N ILE A 129 9.15 -7.86 0.83
CA ILE A 129 7.96 -8.59 0.37
C ILE A 129 7.34 -9.38 1.53
N ASP A 130 8.16 -10.12 2.30
CA ASP A 130 7.71 -10.89 3.45
C ASP A 130 7.10 -9.98 4.54
N LEU A 131 7.72 -8.82 4.79
CA LEU A 131 7.26 -7.79 5.72
C LEU A 131 5.89 -7.26 5.29
N ARG A 132 5.76 -6.93 4.01
CA ARG A 132 4.51 -6.45 3.43
C ARG A 132 3.39 -7.47 3.62
N ASN A 133 3.63 -8.72 3.24
CA ASN A 133 2.63 -9.77 3.37
C ASN A 133 2.27 -10.03 4.85
N THR A 134 3.23 -9.86 5.76
CA THR A 134 2.99 -10.07 7.18
C THR A 134 2.16 -8.94 7.80
N PHE A 135 2.49 -7.69 7.49
CA PHE A 135 1.87 -6.52 8.13
C PHE A 135 0.64 -6.00 7.41
N LEU A 136 0.63 -6.01 6.08
CA LEU A 136 -0.53 -5.60 5.31
C LEU A 136 -1.53 -6.74 5.15
N ASP A 137 -1.10 -7.97 4.85
CA ASP A 137 -2.08 -9.02 4.55
C ASP A 137 -2.75 -9.63 5.79
N LYS A 138 -2.08 -9.67 6.95
CA LYS A 138 -2.67 -10.23 8.19
C LYS A 138 -3.48 -9.23 9.00
N LYS A 139 -3.15 -7.94 8.96
CA LYS A 139 -3.92 -6.89 9.68
C LYS A 139 -5.08 -6.34 8.86
N ARG A 140 -5.13 -6.60 7.54
CA ARG A 140 -6.24 -6.14 6.71
C ARG A 140 -7.41 -7.10 6.75
N ASP A 141 -8.54 -6.55 7.14
CA ASP A 141 -9.82 -7.15 6.88
C ASP A 141 -10.21 -6.83 5.43
N TYR A 142 -9.76 -7.69 4.50
CA TYR A 142 -10.07 -7.57 3.08
C TYR A 142 -11.58 -7.55 2.82
N ILE A 143 -12.37 -8.16 3.72
CA ILE A 143 -13.82 -8.18 3.59
C ILE A 143 -14.36 -6.79 3.86
N LYS A 144 -13.96 -6.14 4.95
CA LYS A 144 -14.34 -4.74 5.24
C LYS A 144 -13.97 -3.79 4.11
N GLU A 145 -12.79 -3.99 3.52
CA GLU A 145 -12.32 -3.18 2.41
C GLU A 145 -13.21 -3.32 1.16
N ILE A 146 -13.60 -4.56 0.83
CA ILE A 146 -14.53 -4.82 -0.27
C ILE A 146 -15.89 -4.19 0.05
N GLU A 147 -16.40 -4.35 1.27
CA GLU A 147 -17.69 -3.77 1.69
C GLU A 147 -17.70 -2.24 1.55
N GLU A 148 -16.61 -1.59 1.93
CA GLU A 148 -16.44 -0.14 1.77
C GLU A 148 -16.37 0.26 0.29
N GLY A 149 -15.56 -0.44 -0.50
CA GLY A 149 -15.45 -0.19 -1.94
C GLY A 149 -16.77 -0.41 -2.68
N VAL A 150 -17.50 -1.48 -2.38
CA VAL A 150 -18.83 -1.75 -2.95
C VAL A 150 -19.80 -0.63 -2.59
N ARG A 151 -19.83 -0.19 -1.33
CA ARG A 151 -20.69 0.91 -0.87
C ARG A 151 -20.40 2.20 -1.64
N GLU A 152 -19.13 2.55 -1.81
CA GLU A 152 -18.70 3.74 -2.53
C GLU A 152 -19.05 3.67 -4.02
N VAL A 153 -18.82 2.54 -4.69
CA VAL A 153 -19.19 2.37 -6.10
C VAL A 153 -20.70 2.50 -6.30
N LEU A 154 -21.50 1.91 -5.41
CA LEU A 154 -22.96 1.99 -5.50
C LEU A 154 -23.48 3.40 -5.21
N ALA A 155 -22.87 4.13 -4.28
CA ALA A 155 -23.27 5.49 -3.93
C ALA A 155 -22.85 6.51 -4.99
N THR A 156 -21.63 6.41 -5.50
CA THR A 156 -21.03 7.42 -6.39
C THR A 156 -21.18 7.09 -7.87
N GLY A 157 -21.38 5.82 -8.22
CA GLY A 157 -21.35 5.33 -9.59
C GLY A 157 -19.96 5.42 -10.24
N LYS A 158 -18.89 5.57 -9.44
CA LYS A 158 -17.51 5.67 -9.93
C LYS A 158 -16.72 4.40 -9.64
N PRO A 159 -15.70 4.05 -10.43
CA PRO A 159 -14.83 2.94 -10.11
C PRO A 159 -14.08 3.17 -8.79
N TYR A 160 -13.94 2.13 -7.99
CA TYR A 160 -13.23 2.18 -6.71
C TYR A 160 -12.07 1.18 -6.70
N PRO A 161 -10.81 1.65 -6.65
CA PRO A 161 -9.67 0.76 -6.53
C PRO A 161 -9.52 0.25 -5.10
N LEU A 162 -9.44 -1.07 -4.95
CA LEU A 162 -8.97 -1.70 -3.72
C LEU A 162 -7.45 -1.55 -3.61
N TYR A 163 -6.92 -1.88 -2.44
CA TYR A 163 -5.51 -1.90 -2.16
C TYR A 163 -4.81 -3.05 -2.92
N PRO A 164 -3.52 -2.86 -3.25
CA PRO A 164 -2.69 -3.92 -3.77
C PRO A 164 -2.74 -5.15 -2.86
N ALA A 165 -2.99 -6.31 -3.48
CA ALA A 165 -3.17 -7.56 -2.77
C ALA A 165 -2.52 -8.71 -3.55
N PRO A 166 -2.00 -9.75 -2.86
CA PRO A 166 -1.46 -10.93 -3.51
C PRO A 166 -2.51 -11.61 -4.41
N ALA A 167 -2.03 -12.36 -5.41
CA ALA A 167 -2.89 -13.03 -6.39
C ALA A 167 -4.03 -13.86 -5.75
N ASP A 168 -3.76 -14.56 -4.64
CA ASP A 168 -4.75 -15.41 -3.98
C ASP A 168 -5.83 -14.60 -3.26
N ILE A 169 -5.47 -13.46 -2.66
CA ILE A 169 -6.44 -12.52 -2.09
C ILE A 169 -7.26 -11.86 -3.20
N ARG A 170 -6.64 -11.46 -4.31
CA ARG A 170 -7.37 -10.85 -5.45
C ARG A 170 -8.41 -11.80 -6.04
N LYS A 171 -8.14 -13.11 -6.09
CA LYS A 171 -9.14 -14.11 -6.48
C LYS A 171 -10.36 -14.08 -5.54
N ILE A 172 -10.13 -14.00 -4.23
CA ILE A 172 -11.18 -13.91 -3.22
C ILE A 172 -11.95 -12.59 -3.39
N GLN A 173 -11.25 -11.46 -3.52
CA GLN A 173 -11.86 -10.15 -3.78
C GLN A 173 -12.76 -10.19 -5.02
N HIS A 174 -12.26 -10.66 -6.16
CA HIS A 174 -13.04 -10.79 -7.40
C HIS A 174 -14.29 -11.65 -7.21
N LYS A 175 -14.19 -12.75 -6.46
CA LYS A 175 -15.33 -13.63 -6.17
C LYS A 175 -16.40 -12.88 -5.36
N ILE A 176 -16.00 -12.24 -4.26
CA ILE A 176 -16.92 -11.49 -3.39
C ILE A 176 -17.55 -10.32 -4.14
N ILE A 177 -16.77 -9.53 -4.88
CA ILE A 177 -17.29 -8.38 -5.66
C ILE A 177 -18.34 -8.85 -6.68
N ARG A 178 -18.13 -10.01 -7.31
CA ARG A 178 -19.09 -10.61 -8.24
C ARG A 178 -20.37 -11.05 -7.55
N GLU A 179 -20.30 -11.53 -6.30
CA GLU A 179 -21.49 -11.87 -5.50
C GLU A 179 -22.33 -10.62 -5.19
N PHE A 180 -21.70 -9.45 -5.03
CA PHE A 180 -22.40 -8.14 -4.99
C PHE A 180 -22.93 -7.67 -6.36
N GLY A 181 -22.68 -8.43 -7.42
CA GLY A 181 -23.12 -8.13 -8.79
C GLY A 181 -22.28 -7.06 -9.50
N LEU A 182 -21.19 -6.57 -8.92
CA LEU A 182 -20.34 -5.56 -9.55
C LEU A 182 -19.29 -6.20 -10.47
N ARG A 183 -18.78 -5.42 -11.41
CA ARG A 183 -17.65 -5.82 -12.26
C ARG A 183 -16.35 -5.51 -11.53
N SER A 184 -15.31 -6.29 -11.81
CA SER A 184 -13.99 -6.04 -11.25
C SER A 184 -12.87 -6.44 -12.20
N GLU A 185 -11.78 -5.67 -12.20
CA GLU A 185 -10.57 -5.96 -12.99
C GLU A 185 -9.32 -5.78 -12.13
N SER A 186 -8.33 -6.65 -12.33
CA SER A 186 -7.03 -6.49 -11.67
C SER A 186 -6.11 -5.61 -12.52
N GLN A 187 -5.69 -4.45 -12.01
CA GLN A 187 -4.76 -3.53 -12.68
C GLN A 187 -3.44 -3.36 -11.92
N GLY A 188 -2.38 -3.01 -12.65
CA GLY A 188 -1.02 -2.85 -12.12
C GLY A 188 -0.12 -4.10 -12.27
N GLU A 189 1.13 -3.94 -11.87
CA GLU A 189 2.15 -5.00 -11.88
C GLU A 189 2.39 -5.53 -10.48
N GLU A 190 2.75 -6.81 -10.35
CA GLU A 190 3.14 -7.37 -9.06
C GLU A 190 4.43 -6.66 -8.60
N PRO A 191 4.46 -6.07 -7.39
CA PRO A 191 3.63 -6.48 -6.27
C PRO A 191 2.49 -5.50 -5.94
N PHE A 192 2.31 -4.46 -6.76
CA PHE A 192 1.33 -3.39 -6.60
C PHE A 192 -0.01 -3.65 -7.27
N ARG A 193 -0.20 -4.85 -7.79
CA ARG A 193 -1.41 -5.22 -8.51
C ARG A 193 -2.61 -5.20 -7.55
N CYS A 194 -3.64 -4.46 -7.91
CA CYS A 194 -4.86 -4.27 -7.13
C CYS A 194 -6.10 -4.63 -7.94
N VAL A 195 -7.23 -4.78 -7.27
CA VAL A 195 -8.54 -5.01 -7.91
C VAL A 195 -9.31 -3.71 -7.93
N ILE A 196 -9.83 -3.32 -9.08
CA ILE A 196 -10.71 -2.16 -9.23
C ILE A 196 -12.15 -2.67 -9.36
N ILE A 197 -13.04 -2.13 -8.53
CA ILE A 197 -14.47 -2.37 -8.57
C ILE A 197 -15.08 -1.36 -9.54
N PHE A 198 -15.92 -1.82 -10.46
CA PHE A 198 -16.63 -0.98 -11.42
C PHE A 198 -18.14 -1.02 -11.17
N PRO A 199 -18.83 0.11 -11.40
CA PRO A 199 -20.29 0.13 -11.43
C PRO A 199 -20.82 -0.78 -12.56
N LYS A 200 -22.06 -1.23 -12.42
CA LYS A 200 -22.74 -2.02 -13.47
C LYS A 200 -22.96 -1.22 -14.74
#